data_AF-A0A932TMN0-F1
#
_entry.id   AF-A0A932TMN0-F1
#
_cell.length_a   1.000
_cell.length_b   1.000
_cell.length_c   1.000
_cell.angle_alpha   90.00
_cell.angle_beta   90.00
_cell.angle_gamma   90.00
#
_symmetry.space_group_name_H-M   'P 1'
#
loop_
_entity.id
_entity.type
_entity.pdbx_description
1 polymer ?
#
loop_
_entity_poly.entity_id
_entity_poly.type
_entity_poly.pdbx_seq_one_letter_code
_entity_poly.pdbx_strand_id
1 'polypeptide(L)'
;MHCGKVRKLLADYADETLSMRAEEQVRRHMEGCRRCAGLAEGLARTAALVRVLPRLETSPEFVRNLRRHLPVAVALSRRTPEPAGVRGWLSRHTPRGRQHYGLVLAPLALAVALLVYAWSIRTAPLVTASEPVISETAYLAAVAREHALYASEHPLMDTSAANLSVTLVSARKDR
;
A
#
# COMPACT_ATOMS: atom_id res chain seq x y z
N MET A 1 -16.49 -22.07 5.02
CA MET A 1 -15.44 -21.10 5.45
C MET A 1 -16.11 -19.83 5.95
N HIS A 2 -15.53 -19.11 6.91
CA HIS A 2 -16.07 -17.82 7.38
C HIS A 2 -15.43 -16.63 6.65
N CYS A 3 -16.15 -15.50 6.59
CA CYS A 3 -15.76 -14.32 5.79
C CYS A 3 -14.35 -13.81 6.13
N GLY A 4 -13.96 -13.79 7.40
CA GLY A 4 -12.63 -13.32 7.82
C GLY A 4 -11.47 -14.11 7.20
N LYS A 5 -11.63 -15.43 6.98
CA LYS A 5 -10.61 -16.24 6.32
C LYS A 5 -10.60 -16.00 4.81
N VAL A 6 -11.77 -15.91 4.20
CA VAL A 6 -11.91 -15.63 2.75
C VAL A 6 -11.31 -14.28 2.39
N ARG A 7 -11.61 -13.22 3.16
CA ARG A 7 -11.07 -11.87 2.93
C ARG A 7 -9.55 -11.81 2.88
N LYS A 8 -8.86 -12.67 3.64
CA LYS A 8 -7.38 -12.77 3.61
C LYS A 8 -6.85 -13.44 2.34
N LEU A 9 -7.67 -14.26 1.68
CA LEU A 9 -7.32 -15.00 0.46
C LEU A 9 -7.80 -14.28 -0.82
N LEU A 10 -8.59 -13.21 -0.70
CA LEU A 10 -9.16 -12.52 -1.87
C LEU A 10 -8.11 -11.83 -2.74
N ALA A 11 -6.99 -11.37 -2.17
CA ALA A 11 -5.87 -10.81 -2.93
C ALA A 11 -5.22 -11.91 -3.78
N ASP A 12 -4.80 -13.00 -3.14
CA ASP A 12 -4.23 -14.17 -3.83
C ASP A 12 -5.19 -14.75 -4.88
N TYR A 13 -6.50 -14.70 -4.62
CA TYR A 13 -7.55 -15.08 -5.57
C TYR A 13 -7.59 -14.16 -6.79
N ALA A 14 -7.57 -12.84 -6.60
CA ALA A 14 -7.56 -11.86 -7.69
C ALA A 14 -6.27 -11.92 -8.53
N ASP A 15 -5.16 -12.29 -7.90
CA ASP A 15 -3.87 -12.48 -8.56
C ASP A 15 -3.70 -13.88 -9.18
N GLU A 16 -4.69 -14.75 -9.07
CA GLU A 16 -4.67 -16.13 -9.62
C GLU A 16 -3.52 -17.01 -9.04
N THR A 17 -3.12 -16.75 -7.80
CA THR A 17 -2.00 -17.44 -7.13
C THR A 17 -2.44 -18.49 -6.10
N LEU A 18 -3.74 -18.66 -5.89
CA LEU A 18 -4.27 -19.66 -4.97
C LEU A 18 -4.12 -21.09 -5.52
N SER A 19 -3.92 -22.05 -4.61
CA SER A 19 -4.08 -23.46 -4.95
C SER A 19 -5.52 -23.79 -5.34
N MET A 20 -5.74 -24.72 -6.28
CA MET A 20 -7.08 -25.12 -6.74
C MET A 20 -8.06 -25.45 -5.60
N ARG A 21 -7.58 -26.11 -4.53
CA ARG A 21 -8.43 -26.44 -3.38
C ARG A 21 -8.88 -25.20 -2.61
N ALA A 22 -8.01 -24.21 -2.45
CA ALA A 22 -8.33 -22.96 -1.75
C ALA A 22 -9.23 -22.07 -2.61
N GLU A 23 -8.98 -22.02 -3.92
CA GLU A 23 -9.80 -21.32 -4.90
C GLU A 23 -11.24 -21.84 -4.87
N GLU A 24 -11.43 -23.17 -4.92
CA GLU A 24 -12.75 -23.79 -4.86
C GLU A 24 -13.51 -23.44 -3.56
N GLN A 25 -12.80 -23.40 -2.43
CA GLN A 25 -13.40 -23.00 -1.15
C GLN A 25 -13.83 -21.53 -1.13
N VAL A 26 -13.05 -20.64 -1.75
CA VAL A 26 -13.36 -19.22 -1.89
C VAL A 26 -14.57 -19.05 -2.81
N ARG A 27 -14.58 -19.73 -3.97
CA ARG A 27 -15.69 -19.71 -4.94
C ARG A 27 -17.02 -20.14 -4.30
N ARG A 28 -17.06 -21.30 -3.65
CA ARG A 28 -18.26 -21.78 -2.93
C ARG A 28 -18.74 -20.80 -1.87
N HIS A 29 -17.83 -20.08 -1.20
CA HIS A 29 -18.24 -19.08 -0.22
C HIS A 29 -18.85 -17.84 -0.88
N MET A 30 -18.33 -17.40 -2.02
CA MET A 30 -18.83 -16.23 -2.74
C MET A 30 -20.21 -16.47 -3.34
N GLU A 31 -20.54 -17.70 -3.73
CA GLU A 31 -21.90 -18.11 -4.13
C GLU A 31 -22.93 -17.81 -3.03
N GLY A 32 -22.56 -17.97 -1.76
CA GLY A 32 -23.42 -17.71 -0.60
C GLY A 32 -23.22 -16.34 0.07
N CYS A 33 -22.21 -15.56 -0.30
CA CYS A 33 -21.85 -14.32 0.40
C CYS A 33 -21.58 -13.15 -0.55
N ARG A 34 -22.63 -12.36 -0.81
CA ARG A 34 -22.57 -11.17 -1.67
C ARG A 34 -21.50 -10.15 -1.26
N ARG A 35 -21.24 -9.99 0.04
CA ARG A 35 -20.21 -9.06 0.53
C ARG A 35 -18.80 -9.48 0.11
N CYS A 36 -18.49 -10.76 0.19
CA CYS A 36 -17.20 -11.29 -0.25
C CYS A 36 -17.08 -11.27 -1.77
N ALA A 37 -18.17 -11.59 -2.49
CA ALA A 37 -18.22 -11.52 -3.95
C ALA A 37 -17.94 -10.08 -4.47
N GLY A 38 -18.61 -9.06 -3.90
CA GLY A 38 -18.38 -7.67 -4.29
C GLY A 38 -16.96 -7.18 -3.99
N LEU A 39 -16.35 -7.63 -2.89
CA LEU A 39 -14.93 -7.35 -2.61
C LEU A 39 -14.01 -7.99 -3.63
N ALA A 40 -14.25 -9.25 -4.00
CA ALA A 40 -13.46 -9.95 -5.02
C ALA A 40 -13.57 -9.26 -6.38
N GLU A 41 -14.77 -8.82 -6.75
CA GLU A 41 -15.01 -8.08 -7.99
C GLU A 41 -14.29 -6.72 -8.01
N GLY A 42 -14.31 -5.99 -6.89
CA GLY A 42 -13.57 -4.73 -6.76
C GLY A 42 -12.05 -4.92 -6.89
N LEU A 43 -11.51 -5.99 -6.30
CA LEU A 43 -10.10 -6.35 -6.45
C LEU A 43 -9.78 -6.74 -7.89
N ALA A 44 -10.62 -7.55 -8.54
CA ALA A 44 -10.43 -7.96 -9.93
C ALA A 44 -10.43 -6.75 -10.89
N ARG A 45 -11.35 -5.79 -10.70
CA ARG A 45 -11.35 -4.52 -11.46
C ARG A 45 -10.07 -3.72 -11.24
N THR A 46 -9.61 -3.61 -10.00
CA THR A 46 -8.36 -2.91 -9.66
C THR A 46 -7.16 -3.59 -10.32
N ALA A 47 -7.08 -4.93 -10.25
CA ALA A 47 -6.04 -5.70 -10.91
C ALA A 47 -6.06 -5.50 -12.44
N ALA A 48 -7.25 -5.46 -13.05
CA ALA A 48 -7.41 -5.18 -14.48
C ALA A 48 -6.85 -3.80 -14.86
N LEU A 49 -7.11 -2.75 -14.06
CA LEU A 49 -6.54 -1.42 -14.30
C LEU A 49 -5.01 -1.43 -14.23
N VAL A 50 -4.44 -2.13 -13.24
CA VAL A 50 -2.98 -2.26 -13.11
C VAL A 50 -2.36 -3.03 -14.28
N ARG A 51 -3.04 -4.06 -14.80
CA ARG A 51 -2.57 -4.85 -15.94
C ARG A 51 -2.47 -4.06 -17.24
N VAL A 52 -3.28 -2.99 -17.40
CA VAL A 52 -3.28 -2.12 -18.59
C VAL A 52 -2.16 -1.08 -18.54
N LEU A 53 -1.54 -0.85 -17.38
CA LEU A 53 -0.44 0.10 -17.26
C LEU A 53 0.73 -0.31 -18.17
N PRO A 54 1.39 0.65 -18.86
CA PRO A 54 2.54 0.36 -19.69
C PRO A 54 3.64 -0.29 -18.85
N ARG A 55 4.11 -1.44 -19.30
CA ARG A 55 5.26 -2.10 -18.70
C ARG A 55 6.51 -1.32 -19.08
N LEU A 56 7.07 -0.60 -18.12
CA LEU A 56 8.37 0.05 -18.28
C LEU A 56 9.45 -1.02 -18.18
N GLU A 57 10.27 -1.16 -19.23
CA GLU A 57 11.47 -1.97 -19.14
C GLU A 57 12.42 -1.32 -18.13
N THR A 58 12.89 -2.13 -17.19
CA THR A 58 13.85 -1.66 -16.19
C THR A 58 15.25 -1.64 -16.80
N SER A 59 16.00 -0.56 -16.57
CA SER A 59 17.36 -0.47 -17.09
C SER A 59 18.25 -1.57 -16.48
N PRO A 60 19.23 -2.10 -17.24
CA PRO A 60 20.14 -3.11 -16.72
C PRO A 60 20.94 -2.60 -15.50
N GLU A 61 21.24 -1.30 -15.46
CA GLU A 61 21.85 -0.64 -14.30
C GLU A 61 20.98 -0.74 -13.04
N PHE A 62 19.68 -0.46 -13.18
CA PHE A 62 18.73 -0.58 -12.07
C PHE A 62 18.69 -2.00 -11.52
N VAL A 63 18.61 -3.01 -12.39
CA VAL A 63 18.58 -4.43 -11.97
C VAL A 63 19.87 -4.80 -11.22
N ARG A 64 21.04 -4.34 -11.69
CA ARG A 64 22.31 -4.59 -11.00
C ARG A 64 22.35 -3.90 -9.63
N ASN A 65 21.89 -2.65 -9.55
CA ASN A 65 21.88 -1.91 -8.29
C ASN A 65 20.90 -2.55 -7.29
N LEU A 66 19.72 -2.93 -7.75
CA LEU A 66 18.71 -3.64 -6.98
C LEU A 66 19.26 -4.95 -6.40
N ARG A 67 19.97 -5.77 -7.20
CA ARG A 67 20.60 -7.00 -6.71
C ARG A 67 21.66 -6.78 -5.63
N ARG A 68 22.40 -5.67 -5.67
CA ARG A 68 23.38 -5.34 -4.61
C ARG A 68 22.70 -4.99 -3.28
N HIS A 69 21.54 -4.36 -3.34
CA HIS A 69 20.81 -3.90 -2.15
C HIS A 69 19.78 -4.90 -1.60
N LEU A 70 19.35 -5.87 -2.41
CA LEU A 70 18.40 -6.91 -2.01
C LEU A 70 18.81 -7.72 -0.76
N PRO A 71 20.08 -8.12 -0.56
CA PRO A 71 20.47 -8.88 0.63
C PRO A 71 20.16 -8.15 1.93
N VAL A 72 20.31 -6.82 1.94
CA VAL A 72 20.06 -5.96 3.09
C VAL A 72 18.55 -5.81 3.33
N ALA A 73 17.78 -5.56 2.27
CA ALA A 73 16.33 -5.41 2.38
C ALA A 73 15.61 -6.72 2.75
N VAL A 74 16.05 -7.86 2.21
CA VAL A 74 15.48 -9.19 2.53
C VAL A 74 15.85 -9.61 3.95
N ALA A 75 17.04 -9.25 4.45
CA ALA A 75 17.41 -9.47 5.84
C ALA A 75 16.49 -8.69 6.81
N LEU A 76 16.06 -7.48 6.43
CA LEU A 76 15.13 -6.67 7.21
C LEU A 76 13.66 -7.11 7.06
N SER A 77 13.28 -7.60 5.88
CA SER A 77 11.89 -7.98 5.56
C SER A 77 11.55 -9.43 5.88
N ARG A 78 12.54 -10.29 6.16
CA ARG A 78 12.30 -11.51 6.93
C ARG A 78 11.80 -11.04 8.28
N ARG A 79 10.47 -11.05 8.43
CA ARG A 79 9.74 -10.93 9.69
C ARG A 79 10.67 -11.44 10.78
N THR A 80 11.09 -10.53 11.66
CA THR A 80 11.70 -10.92 12.92
C THR A 80 10.90 -12.12 13.40
N PRO A 81 11.52 -13.32 13.49
CA PRO A 81 10.79 -14.46 14.00
C PRO A 81 10.27 -14.00 15.35
N GLU A 82 8.94 -13.92 15.50
CA GLU A 82 8.33 -13.66 16.80
C GLU A 82 9.05 -14.63 17.74
N PRO A 83 9.79 -14.14 18.75
CA PRO A 83 10.67 -15.00 19.52
C PRO A 83 9.80 -16.10 20.14
N ALA A 84 9.97 -17.32 19.63
CA ALA A 84 9.15 -18.48 19.97
C ALA A 84 9.16 -18.79 21.48
N GLY A 85 10.09 -18.18 22.23
CA GLY A 85 10.18 -18.26 23.68
C GLY A 85 9.21 -17.34 24.46
N VAL A 86 8.78 -16.19 23.93
CA VAL A 86 8.07 -15.20 24.78
C VAL A 86 6.58 -15.55 24.94
N ARG A 87 5.95 -16.10 23.89
CA ARG A 87 4.59 -16.67 24.00
C ARG A 87 4.55 -17.91 24.88
N GLY A 88 5.57 -18.75 24.80
CA GLY A 88 5.68 -19.97 25.60
C GLY A 88 5.95 -19.68 27.08
N TRP A 89 6.83 -18.74 27.40
CA TRP A 89 7.19 -18.39 28.77
C TRP A 89 6.04 -17.74 29.55
N LEU A 90 5.31 -16.79 28.94
CA LEU A 90 4.12 -16.21 29.61
C LEU A 90 3.01 -17.24 29.83
N SER A 91 2.83 -18.21 28.91
CA SER A 91 1.82 -19.26 29.10
C SER A 91 2.19 -20.28 30.18
N ARG A 92 3.49 -20.41 30.52
CA ARG A 92 3.99 -21.40 31.48
C ARG A 92 4.01 -20.88 32.92
N HIS A 93 4.02 -19.56 33.13
CA HIS A 93 3.99 -18.94 34.45
C HIS A 93 2.67 -18.24 34.79
N THR A 94 1.65 -18.30 33.94
CA THR A 94 0.29 -17.91 34.37
C THR A 94 -0.32 -19.03 35.21
N PRO A 95 -0.49 -18.86 36.54
CA PRO A 95 -1.13 -19.86 37.38
C PRO A 95 -2.57 -20.09 36.93
N ARG A 96 -3.01 -21.36 36.94
CA ARG A 96 -4.36 -21.83 36.57
C ARG A 96 -5.51 -21.23 37.43
N GLY A 97 -5.24 -20.33 38.37
CA GLY A 97 -6.23 -19.67 39.25
C GLY A 97 -6.85 -18.39 38.67
N ARG A 98 -7.21 -18.39 37.38
CA ARG A 98 -7.55 -17.16 36.62
C ARG A 98 -9.01 -16.68 36.77
N GLN A 99 -9.79 -17.23 37.70
CA GLN A 99 -11.20 -16.81 37.87
C GLN A 99 -11.41 -15.60 38.79
N HIS A 100 -10.50 -15.28 39.71
CA HIS A 100 -10.71 -14.17 40.65
C HIS A 100 -9.83 -12.93 40.38
N TYR A 101 -8.62 -13.09 39.85
CA TYR A 101 -7.72 -11.94 39.57
C TYR A 101 -8.07 -11.16 38.28
N GLY A 102 -8.85 -11.77 37.37
CA GLY A 102 -9.30 -11.10 36.15
C GLY A 102 -10.28 -9.96 36.42
N LEU A 103 -11.02 -10.00 37.53
CA LEU A 103 -12.05 -9.01 37.83
C LEU A 103 -11.49 -7.67 38.31
N VAL A 104 -10.28 -7.67 38.91
CA VAL A 104 -9.66 -6.44 39.44
C VAL A 104 -8.62 -5.85 38.47
N LEU A 105 -7.89 -6.69 37.73
CA LEU A 105 -6.84 -6.20 36.83
C LEU A 105 -7.39 -5.71 35.46
N ALA A 106 -8.50 -6.28 34.99
CA ALA A 106 -9.13 -5.83 33.75
C ALA A 106 -9.61 -4.37 33.77
N PRO A 107 -10.33 -3.88 34.82
CA PRO A 107 -10.74 -2.47 34.85
C PRO A 107 -9.54 -1.52 34.99
N LEU A 108 -8.48 -1.93 35.70
CA LEU A 108 -7.28 -1.12 35.84
C LEU A 108 -6.53 -0.96 34.50
N ALA A 109 -6.35 -2.06 33.76
CA ALA A 109 -5.75 -2.01 32.43
C ALA A 109 -6.58 -1.18 31.44
N LEU A 110 -7.91 -1.30 31.50
CA LEU A 110 -8.82 -0.49 30.70
C LEU A 110 -8.72 1.00 31.07
N ALA A 111 -8.68 1.34 32.36
CA ALA A 111 -8.53 2.71 32.84
C ALA A 111 -7.20 3.34 32.38
N VAL A 112 -6.10 2.58 32.46
CA VAL A 112 -4.79 3.03 31.96
C VAL A 112 -4.83 3.23 30.45
N ALA A 113 -5.43 2.31 29.69
CA ALA A 113 -5.56 2.45 28.24
C ALA A 113 -6.40 3.68 27.84
N LEU A 114 -7.50 3.94 28.58
CA LEU A 114 -8.34 5.13 28.37
C LEU A 114 -7.59 6.43 28.73
N LEU A 115 -6.77 6.41 29.79
CA LEU A 115 -5.91 7.55 30.16
C LEU A 115 -4.88 7.85 29.07
N VAL A 116 -4.20 6.82 28.56
CA VAL A 116 -3.23 6.97 27.45
C VAL A 116 -3.94 7.48 26.19
N TYR A 117 -5.12 6.96 25.89
CA TYR A 117 -5.92 7.40 24.73
C TYR A 117 -6.41 8.84 24.87
N ALA A 118 -6.93 9.23 26.04
CA ALA A 118 -7.34 10.60 26.32
C ALA A 118 -6.15 11.57 26.27
N TRP A 119 -4.99 11.14 26.78
CA TRP A 119 -3.76 11.92 26.70
C TRP A 119 -3.29 12.07 25.26
N SER A 120 -3.37 11.02 24.43
CA SER A 120 -3.01 11.10 23.01
C SER A 120 -3.96 11.99 22.21
N ILE A 121 -5.25 12.01 22.52
CA ILE A 121 -6.20 12.94 21.88
C ILE A 121 -5.90 14.38 22.28
N ARG A 122 -5.50 14.62 23.54
CA ARG A 122 -5.21 15.97 24.03
C ARG A 122 -3.89 16.52 23.52
N THR A 123 -2.90 15.65 23.30
CA THR A 123 -1.58 16.02 22.75
C THR A 123 -1.51 15.92 21.24
N ALA A 124 -2.50 15.30 20.59
CA ALA A 124 -2.63 15.39 19.14
C ALA A 124 -2.75 16.89 18.80
N PRO A 125 -1.78 17.47 18.08
CA PRO A 125 -1.98 18.80 17.54
C PRO A 125 -3.29 18.75 16.76
N LEU A 126 -4.18 19.71 17.01
CA LEU A 126 -5.29 19.95 16.11
C LEU A 126 -4.65 20.07 14.73
N VAL A 127 -4.73 19.01 13.94
CA VAL A 127 -4.52 19.07 12.50
C VAL A 127 -5.70 19.88 12.04
N THR A 128 -5.58 21.20 12.19
CA THR A 128 -6.26 22.14 11.34
C THR A 128 -5.84 21.69 9.96
N ALA A 129 -6.69 20.90 9.32
CA ALA A 129 -6.72 20.75 7.88
C ALA A 129 -7.06 22.13 7.31
N SER A 130 -6.15 23.09 7.46
CA SER A 130 -5.86 23.98 6.37
C SER A 130 -5.23 23.07 5.34
N GLU A 131 -6.05 22.37 4.53
CA GLU A 131 -5.64 22.16 3.16
C GLU A 131 -5.22 23.55 2.69
N PRO A 132 -3.92 23.80 2.39
CA PRO A 132 -3.63 25.00 1.66
C PRO A 132 -4.45 24.79 0.38
N VAL A 133 -5.48 25.62 0.19
CA VAL A 133 -6.01 25.89 -1.14
C VAL A 133 -4.85 26.55 -1.87
N ILE A 134 -3.87 25.74 -2.25
CA ILE A 134 -2.92 26.07 -3.28
C ILE A 134 -3.85 26.18 -4.46
N SER A 135 -4.21 27.41 -4.79
CA SER A 135 -5.04 27.67 -5.95
C SER A 135 -4.41 26.88 -7.09
N GLU A 136 -5.24 26.19 -7.87
CA GLU A 136 -4.78 25.36 -8.98
C GLU A 136 -3.77 26.12 -9.87
N THR A 137 -3.95 27.44 -9.97
CA THR A 137 -3.03 28.39 -10.60
C THR A 137 -1.64 28.48 -9.95
N ALA A 138 -1.52 28.46 -8.62
CA ALA A 138 -0.24 28.49 -7.91
C ALA A 138 0.51 27.16 -8.04
N TYR A 139 -0.22 26.04 -8.02
CA TYR A 139 0.37 24.71 -8.27
C TYR A 139 0.88 24.62 -9.72
N LEU A 140 0.05 24.98 -10.70
CA LEU A 140 0.44 24.99 -12.11
C LEU A 140 1.62 25.94 -12.38
N ALA A 141 1.67 27.10 -11.72
CA ALA A 141 2.79 28.02 -11.84
C ALA A 141 4.09 27.45 -11.24
N ALA A 142 4.01 26.71 -10.13
CA ALA A 142 5.18 26.05 -9.54
C ALA A 142 5.71 24.94 -10.46
N VAL A 143 4.82 24.08 -10.97
CA VAL A 143 5.15 23.00 -11.91
C VAL A 143 5.76 23.57 -13.20
N ALA A 144 5.19 24.65 -13.75
CA ALA A 144 5.72 25.30 -14.95
C ALA A 144 7.14 25.85 -14.74
N ARG A 145 7.44 26.42 -13.57
CA ARG A 145 8.79 26.90 -13.25
C ARG A 145 9.79 25.74 -13.12
N GLU A 146 9.40 24.65 -12.50
CA GLU A 146 10.25 23.47 -12.33
C GLU A 146 10.57 22.81 -13.68
N HIS A 147 9.57 22.71 -14.56
CA HIS A 147 9.77 22.26 -15.94
C HIS A 147 10.68 23.20 -16.74
N ALA A 148 10.53 24.53 -16.60
CA ALA A 148 11.38 25.49 -17.31
C ALA A 148 12.85 25.40 -16.86
N LEU A 149 13.09 25.24 -15.55
CA LEU A 149 14.44 25.02 -15.02
C LEU A 149 15.03 23.72 -15.55
N TYR A 150 14.29 22.62 -15.46
CA TYR A 150 14.73 21.32 -15.93
C TYR A 150 15.06 21.32 -17.44
N ALA A 151 14.21 21.94 -18.26
CA ALA A 151 14.42 22.07 -19.70
C ALA A 151 15.66 22.93 -20.03
N SER A 152 15.94 23.97 -19.24
CA SER A 152 17.13 24.80 -19.42
C SER A 152 18.43 24.06 -19.07
N GLU A 153 18.40 23.16 -18.09
CA GLU A 153 19.55 22.35 -17.69
C GLU A 153 19.78 21.16 -18.64
N HIS A 154 18.74 20.65 -19.29
CA HIS A 154 18.80 19.45 -20.12
C HIS A 154 18.17 19.66 -21.51
N PRO A 155 18.70 20.57 -22.35
CA PRO A 155 18.08 20.97 -23.62
C PRO A 155 17.95 19.83 -24.64
N LEU A 156 18.75 18.76 -24.51
CA LEU A 156 18.70 17.58 -25.39
C LEU A 156 17.68 16.53 -24.94
N MET A 157 17.13 16.64 -23.73
CA MET A 157 16.14 15.69 -23.19
C MET A 157 14.69 16.15 -23.41
N ASP A 158 14.50 17.34 -23.98
CA ASP A 158 13.17 17.86 -24.27
C ASP A 158 12.58 17.20 -25.53
N THR A 159 11.90 16.08 -25.33
CA THR A 159 11.15 15.37 -26.40
C THR A 159 10.00 16.20 -26.99
N SER A 160 9.57 17.28 -26.32
CA SER A 160 8.50 18.13 -26.85
C SER A 160 8.99 19.02 -28.00
N ALA A 161 10.25 19.45 -27.99
CA ALA A 161 10.88 20.14 -29.12
C ALA A 161 11.00 19.23 -30.36
N ALA A 162 11.30 17.95 -30.16
CA ALA A 162 11.32 16.95 -31.24
C ALA A 162 9.92 16.82 -31.88
N ASN A 163 8.85 16.76 -31.08
CA ASN A 163 7.48 16.66 -31.58
C ASN A 163 6.99 17.92 -32.34
N LEU A 164 7.44 19.12 -31.94
CA LEU A 164 7.14 20.37 -32.64
C LEU A 164 7.82 20.43 -34.02
N SER A 165 9.05 19.94 -34.14
CA SER A 165 9.73 19.87 -35.44
C SER A 165 9.02 18.92 -36.42
N VAL A 166 8.51 17.78 -35.94
CA VAL A 166 7.76 16.82 -36.75
C VAL A 166 6.44 17.42 -37.26
N THR A 167 5.73 18.16 -36.41
CA THR A 167 4.46 18.82 -36.79
C THR A 167 4.65 20.01 -37.74
N LEU A 168 5.74 20.76 -37.60
CA LEU A 168 6.07 21.84 -38.55
C LEU A 168 6.49 21.29 -39.93
N VAL A 169 7.19 20.15 -39.96
CA VAL A 169 7.58 19.48 -41.20
C VAL A 169 6.37 18.89 -41.92
N SER A 170 5.40 18.29 -41.21
CA SER A 170 4.17 17.79 -41.83
C SER A 170 3.30 18.94 -42.37
N ALA A 171 3.13 20.03 -41.61
CA ALA A 171 2.33 21.18 -42.04
C ALA A 171 2.90 21.91 -43.27
N ARG A 172 4.21 21.82 -43.52
CA ARG A 172 4.87 22.41 -44.70
C ARG A 172 4.71 21.57 -45.96
N LYS A 173 4.46 20.26 -45.84
CA LYS A 173 4.34 19.34 -46.98
C LYS A 173 2.98 19.42 -47.69
N ASP A 174 1.98 19.99 -47.01
CA ASP A 174 0.61 20.14 -47.50
C ASP A 174 0.33 21.53 -48.14
N ARG A 175 1.35 22.37 -48.31
CA ARG A 175 1.30 23.62 -49.09
C ARG A 175 2.15 23.51 -50.35
#